data_AF-A0A2M9P349-F1
#
_entry.id   AF-A0A2M9P349-F1
#
_cell.length_a   1.000
_cell.length_b   1.000
_cell.length_c   1.000
_cell.angle_alpha   90.00
_cell.angle_beta   90.00
_cell.angle_gamma   90.00
#
_symmetry.space_group_name_H-M   'P 1'
#
loop_
_entity.id
_entity.type
_entity.pdbx_description
1 polymer ?
#
loop_
_entity_poly.entity_id
_entity_poly.type
_entity_poly.pdbx_seq_one_letter_code
_entity_poly.pdbx_strand_id
1 'polypeptide(L)'
;GVSMAINTVEAYLDIPIDYYVKMNMEGFQDIVNAVGGVTVDNDMDLAYKGFNFKKGTIDLNGKEALIYSRIRKEDPRGDYGRQMRQRQVIQAVMKKGSSLSTLTNYDDIFKALGKNVETNLTFNEM
;
A
#
# COMPACT_ATOMS: atom_id res chain seq x y z
N GLY A 1 -1.67 -16.66 11.79
CA GLY A 1 -2.30 -16.35 10.49
C GLY A 1 -3.16 -15.11 10.62
N VAL A 2 -3.88 -14.70 9.58
CA VAL A 2 -4.72 -13.48 9.58
C VAL A 2 -5.68 -13.44 10.76
N SER A 3 -6.41 -14.54 11.01
CA SER A 3 -7.41 -14.58 12.08
C SER A 3 -6.84 -14.27 13.48
N MET A 4 -5.63 -14.76 13.78
CA MET A 4 -4.99 -14.45 15.07
C MET A 4 -4.57 -12.99 15.16
N ALA A 5 -4.12 -12.39 14.05
CA ALA A 5 -3.77 -10.97 14.01
C ALA A 5 -5.01 -10.08 14.21
N ILE A 6 -6.12 -10.40 13.54
CA ILE A 6 -7.41 -9.71 13.71
C ILE A 6 -7.84 -9.78 15.18
N ASN A 7 -7.99 -10.99 15.75
CA ASN A 7 -8.44 -11.17 17.13
C ASN A 7 -7.54 -10.44 18.15
N THR A 8 -6.23 -10.37 17.87
CA THR A 8 -5.27 -9.68 18.76
C THR A 8 -5.47 -8.16 18.72
N VAL A 9 -5.68 -7.59 17.53
CA VAL A 9 -5.90 -6.15 17.38
C VAL A 9 -7.28 -5.75 17.90
N GLU A 10 -8.32 -6.55 17.62
CA GLU A 10 -9.67 -6.36 18.17
C GLU A 10 -9.65 -6.36 19.70
N ALA A 11 -9.00 -7.36 20.33
CA ALA A 11 -8.89 -7.43 21.78
C ALA A 11 -8.05 -6.28 22.38
N TYR A 12 -7.06 -5.77 21.65
CA TYR A 12 -6.22 -4.66 22.11
C TYR A 12 -6.94 -3.31 22.03
N LEU A 13 -7.71 -3.07 20.96
CA LEU A 13 -8.39 -1.81 20.72
C LEU A 13 -9.84 -1.78 21.24
N ASP A 14 -10.41 -2.94 21.59
CA ASP A 14 -11.81 -3.15 21.95
C ASP A 14 -12.78 -2.66 20.85
N ILE A 15 -12.41 -2.89 19.59
CA ILE A 15 -13.16 -2.47 18.39
C ILE A 15 -13.19 -3.64 17.39
N PRO A 16 -14.36 -3.97 16.80
CA PRO A 16 -14.44 -5.01 15.76
C PRO A 16 -13.73 -4.58 14.47
N ILE A 17 -13.09 -5.54 13.79
CA ILE A 17 -12.46 -5.34 12.49
C ILE A 17 -13.27 -6.08 11.43
N ASP A 18 -14.03 -5.32 10.65
CA ASP A 18 -14.89 -5.88 9.61
C ASP A 18 -14.09 -6.41 8.40
N TYR A 19 -13.00 -5.72 8.05
CA TYR A 19 -12.24 -6.00 6.83
C TYR A 19 -10.73 -5.99 7.02
N TYR A 20 -10.03 -6.81 6.22
CA TYR A 20 -8.58 -6.86 6.18
C TYR A 20 -8.04 -6.96 4.76
N VAL A 21 -6.81 -6.53 4.58
CA VAL A 21 -5.99 -6.83 3.41
C VAL A 21 -4.64 -7.34 3.91
N LYS A 22 -4.25 -8.55 3.48
CA LYS A 22 -2.92 -9.12 3.68
C LYS A 22 -2.23 -9.23 2.34
N MET A 23 -1.00 -8.76 2.23
CA MET A 23 -0.19 -8.99 1.04
C MET A 23 1.29 -9.16 1.38
N ASN A 24 2.02 -9.81 0.49
CA ASN A 24 3.48 -9.86 0.55
C ASN A 24 4.09 -8.65 -0.20
N MET A 25 5.42 -8.57 -0.22
CA MET A 25 6.14 -7.46 -0.88
C MET A 25 6.04 -7.49 -2.41
N GLU A 26 5.78 -8.66 -3.00
CA GLU A 26 5.55 -8.80 -4.44
C GLU A 26 4.18 -8.24 -4.81
N GLY A 27 3.14 -8.64 -4.07
CA GLY A 27 1.78 -8.11 -4.23
C GLY A 27 1.69 -6.60 -4.02
N PHE A 28 2.50 -6.04 -3.11
CA PHE A 28 2.61 -4.60 -2.94
C PHE A 28 3.14 -3.89 -4.20
N GLN A 29 4.14 -4.47 -4.87
CA GLN A 29 4.66 -3.92 -6.12
C GLN A 29 3.66 -4.13 -7.26
N ASP A 30 3.04 -5.30 -7.33
CA ASP A 30 2.07 -5.67 -8.38
C ASP A 30 0.85 -4.76 -8.34
N ILE A 31 0.31 -4.45 -7.15
CA ILE A 31 -0.88 -3.61 -7.03
C ILE A 31 -0.61 -2.17 -7.48
N VAL A 32 0.57 -1.63 -7.17
CA VAL A 32 0.99 -0.31 -7.64
C VAL A 32 1.15 -0.31 -9.16
N ASN A 33 1.75 -1.35 -9.74
CA ASN A 33 1.88 -1.47 -11.19
C ASN A 33 0.53 -1.61 -11.89
N ALA A 34 -0.39 -2.38 -11.31
CA ALA A 34 -1.70 -2.63 -11.90
C ALA A 34 -2.57 -1.37 -11.98
N VAL A 35 -2.39 -0.42 -11.05
CA VAL A 35 -3.06 0.90 -11.10
C VAL A 35 -2.29 1.95 -11.91
N GLY A 36 -1.19 1.56 -12.56
CA GLY A 36 -0.37 2.45 -13.40
C GLY A 36 0.55 3.39 -12.60
N GLY A 37 0.96 3.00 -11.39
CA GLY A 37 1.72 3.83 -10.47
C GLY A 37 0.85 4.67 -9.54
N VAL A 38 1.49 5.31 -8.57
CA VAL A 38 0.82 6.10 -7.53
C VAL A 38 1.49 7.45 -7.31
N THR A 39 0.71 8.42 -6.87
CA THR A 39 1.21 9.72 -6.45
C THR A 39 1.14 9.83 -4.93
N VAL A 40 2.25 10.18 -4.28
CA VAL A 40 2.35 10.34 -2.83
C VAL A 40 2.88 11.73 -2.47
N ASP A 41 2.56 12.21 -1.27
CA ASP A 41 3.05 13.48 -0.74
C ASP A 41 4.21 13.24 0.24
N ASN A 42 5.43 13.33 -0.25
CA ASN A 42 6.62 13.04 0.52
C ASN A 42 7.04 14.27 1.33
N ASP A 43 7.08 14.17 2.66
CA ASP A 43 7.29 15.34 3.52
C ASP A 43 8.76 15.75 3.71
N MET A 44 9.71 14.94 3.22
CA MET A 44 11.14 15.20 3.34
C MET A 44 11.98 14.58 2.23
N ASP A 45 13.16 15.12 1.97
CA ASP A 45 14.11 14.52 1.02
C ASP A 45 14.66 13.21 1.58
N LEU A 46 14.53 12.12 0.81
CA LEU A 46 15.02 10.80 1.16
C LEU A 46 15.85 10.21 0.02
N ALA A 47 16.95 9.54 0.35
CA ALA A 47 17.77 8.84 -0.63
C ALA A 47 18.03 7.41 -0.17
N TYR A 48 17.70 6.41 -1.00
CA TYR A 48 17.86 5.01 -0.63
C TYR A 48 18.10 4.12 -1.85
N LYS A 49 19.10 3.24 -1.78
CA LYS A 49 19.47 2.30 -2.85
C LYS A 49 19.62 2.94 -4.25
N GLY A 50 20.17 4.17 -4.31
CA GLY A 50 20.36 4.90 -5.56
C GLY A 50 19.13 5.66 -6.07
N PHE A 51 18.01 5.63 -5.34
CA PHE A 51 16.82 6.43 -5.63
C PHE A 51 16.79 7.66 -4.74
N ASN A 52 16.35 8.78 -5.32
CA ASN A 52 16.18 10.05 -4.62
C ASN A 52 14.70 10.44 -4.66
N PHE A 53 14.06 10.49 -3.51
CA PHE A 53 12.68 10.89 -3.32
C PHE A 53 12.69 12.31 -2.77
N LYS A 54 12.31 13.28 -3.61
CA LYS A 54 12.27 14.68 -3.23
C LYS A 54 11.08 14.96 -2.32
N LYS A 55 11.23 15.97 -1.46
CA LYS A 55 10.10 16.54 -0.74
C LYS A 55 9.07 17.10 -1.73
N GLY A 56 7.80 16.86 -1.46
CA GLY A 56 6.64 17.28 -2.24
C GLY A 56 5.89 16.10 -2.84
N THR A 57 4.97 16.42 -3.75
CA THR A 57 4.19 15.43 -4.48
C THR A 57 5.06 14.74 -5.52
N ILE A 58 5.20 13.41 -5.39
CA ILE A 58 6.02 12.59 -6.27
C ILE A 58 5.22 11.41 -6.81
N ASP A 59 5.48 11.05 -8.06
CA ASP A 59 4.94 9.85 -8.70
C ASP A 59 5.91 8.68 -8.52
N LEU A 60 5.36 7.50 -8.24
CA LEU A 60 6.10 6.27 -7.99
C LEU A 60 5.51 5.13 -8.81
N ASN A 61 6.36 4.46 -9.60
CA ASN A 61 6.04 3.13 -10.13
C ASN A 61 6.16 2.05 -9.04
N GLY A 62 5.79 0.79 -9.32
CA GLY A 62 5.79 -0.26 -8.30
C GLY A 62 7.17 -0.52 -7.68
N LYS A 63 8.25 -0.43 -8.46
CA LYS A 63 9.63 -0.59 -7.95
C LYS A 63 10.01 0.56 -7.02
N GLU A 64 9.73 1.79 -7.43
CA GLU A 64 9.98 3.00 -6.62
C GLU A 64 9.16 2.99 -5.34
N ALA A 65 7.88 2.65 -5.43
CA ALA A 65 6.99 2.53 -4.28
C ALA A 65 7.48 1.48 -3.28
N LEU A 66 7.96 0.33 -3.75
CA LEU A 66 8.54 -0.71 -2.90
C LEU A 66 9.84 -0.23 -2.22
N ILE A 67 10.68 0.52 -2.92
CA ILE A 67 11.92 1.06 -2.36
C ILE A 67 11.60 2.15 -1.34
N TYR A 68 10.70 3.07 -1.68
CA TYR A 68 10.21 4.15 -0.83
C TYR A 68 9.61 3.62 0.48
N SER A 69 8.82 2.54 0.40
CA SER A 69 8.18 1.91 1.57
C SER A 69 9.14 1.08 2.43
N ARG A 70 10.38 0.86 1.99
CA ARG A 70 11.43 0.12 2.73
C ARG A 70 12.43 1.01 3.46
N ILE A 71 12.40 2.32 3.25
CA ILE A 71 13.31 3.28 3.91
C ILE A 71 13.09 3.23 5.43
N ARG A 72 14.17 3.22 6.21
CA ARG A 72 14.14 3.13 7.68
C ARG A 72 15.12 4.07 8.35
N LYS A 73 16.41 3.93 8.04
CA LYS A 73 17.50 4.60 8.76
C LYS A 73 17.64 6.05 8.34
N GLU A 74 17.22 6.34 7.11
CA GLU A 74 17.27 7.63 6.47
C GLU A 74 16.12 8.54 6.91
N ASP A 75 15.12 7.97 7.59
CA ASP A 75 13.98 8.68 8.15
C ASP A 75 14.19 8.83 9.66
N PRO A 76 14.23 10.06 10.22
CA PRO A 76 14.42 10.27 11.66
C PRO A 76 13.28 9.67 12.51
N ARG A 77 12.14 9.36 11.90
CA ARG A 77 11.00 8.67 12.54
C ARG A 77 11.19 7.15 12.59
N GLY A 78 12.24 6.61 11.96
CA GLY A 78 12.56 5.19 11.96
C GLY A 78 11.43 4.31 11.42
N ASP A 79 11.00 3.36 12.25
CA ASP A 79 9.95 2.39 11.88
C ASP A 79 8.58 3.06 11.68
N TYR A 80 8.28 4.07 12.49
CA TYR A 80 7.03 4.82 12.40
C TYR A 80 6.92 5.52 11.05
N GLY A 81 7.99 6.19 10.61
CA GLY A 81 8.07 6.78 9.27
C GLY A 81 7.92 5.76 8.15
N ARG A 82 8.48 4.56 8.32
CA ARG A 82 8.28 3.45 7.36
C ARG A 82 6.82 3.03 7.26
N GLN A 83 6.16 2.84 8.40
CA GLN A 83 4.74 2.47 8.45
C GLN A 83 3.85 3.58 7.83
N MET A 84 4.19 4.85 8.08
CA MET A 84 3.51 5.99 7.45
C MET A 84 3.60 5.94 5.92
N ARG A 85 4.79 5.70 5.36
CA ARG A 85 5.00 5.59 3.91
C ARG A 85 4.29 4.38 3.30
N GLN A 86 4.30 3.24 3.98
CA GLN A 86 3.53 2.06 3.57
C GLN A 86 2.03 2.38 3.51
N ARG A 87 1.48 3.00 4.56
CA ARG A 87 0.07 3.45 4.59
C ARG A 87 -0.24 4.42 3.46
N GLN A 88 0.64 5.40 3.22
CA GLN A 88 0.45 6.41 2.19
C GLN A 88 0.38 5.80 0.79
N VAL A 89 1.27 4.86 0.46
CA VAL A 89 1.22 4.15 -0.82
C VAL A 89 -0.09 3.37 -0.96
N ILE A 90 -0.51 2.64 0.07
CA ILE A 90 -1.77 1.88 0.04
C ILE A 90 -2.98 2.82 -0.18
N GLN A 91 -3.02 3.97 0.50
CA GLN A 91 -4.07 4.98 0.30
C GLN A 91 -4.06 5.54 -1.13
N ALA A 92 -2.89 5.78 -1.71
CA ALA A 92 -2.75 6.24 -3.08
C ALA A 92 -3.20 5.18 -4.09
N VAL A 93 -2.89 3.89 -3.84
CA VAL A 93 -3.41 2.76 -4.62
C VAL A 93 -4.93 2.72 -4.58
N MET A 94 -5.55 2.82 -3.39
CA MET A 94 -7.01 2.81 -3.25
C MET A 94 -7.66 3.98 -4.01
N LYS A 95 -7.09 5.19 -3.88
CA LYS A 95 -7.56 6.39 -4.60
C LYS A 95 -7.44 6.25 -6.12
N LYS A 96 -6.34 5.66 -6.61
CA LYS A 96 -6.13 5.42 -8.04
C LYS A 96 -7.07 4.32 -8.54
N GLY A 97 -7.21 3.24 -7.78
CA GLY A 97 -8.14 2.14 -8.02
C GLY A 97 -9.56 2.63 -8.19
N SER A 98 -10.11 3.41 -7.24
CA SER A 98 -11.48 3.93 -7.34
C SER A 98 -11.69 4.85 -8.55
N SER A 99 -10.68 5.64 -8.95
CA SER A 99 -10.74 6.43 -10.18
C SER A 99 -10.80 5.56 -11.44
N LEU A 100 -10.08 4.43 -11.45
CA LEU A 100 -10.06 3.44 -12.53
C LEU A 100 -11.29 2.51 -12.52
N SER A 101 -11.94 2.30 -11.37
CA SER A 101 -13.20 1.55 -11.26
C SER A 101 -14.33 2.19 -12.09
N THR A 102 -14.24 3.49 -12.35
CA THR A 102 -15.11 4.20 -13.32
C THR A 102 -14.88 3.73 -14.78
N LEU A 103 -13.78 3.03 -15.07
CA LEU A 103 -13.23 2.75 -16.41
C LEU A 103 -13.15 1.24 -16.76
N THR A 104 -13.98 0.38 -16.17
CA THR A 104 -14.36 -0.96 -16.70
C THR A 104 -13.39 -2.17 -16.62
N ASN A 105 -12.18 -2.11 -16.01
CA ASN A 105 -11.22 -3.25 -16.04
C ASN A 105 -10.68 -3.73 -14.66
N TYR A 106 -11.49 -3.70 -13.59
CA TYR A 106 -11.01 -4.03 -12.23
C TYR A 106 -10.84 -5.55 -11.96
N ASP A 107 -11.65 -6.38 -12.61
CA ASP A 107 -11.58 -7.85 -12.47
C ASP A 107 -10.22 -8.41 -12.88
N ASP A 108 -9.61 -7.84 -13.92
CA ASP A 108 -8.32 -8.30 -14.44
C ASP A 108 -7.17 -7.88 -13.51
N ILE A 109 -7.28 -6.70 -12.88
CA ILE A 109 -6.34 -6.24 -11.85
C ILE A 109 -6.40 -7.18 -10.65
N PHE A 110 -7.59 -7.50 -10.14
CA PHE A 110 -7.71 -8.35 -8.94
C PHE A 110 -7.37 -9.81 -9.21
N LYS A 111 -7.71 -10.34 -10.39
CA LYS A 111 -7.26 -11.68 -10.83
C LYS A 111 -5.73 -11.75 -10.92
N ALA A 112 -5.07 -10.70 -11.41
CA ALA A 112 -3.61 -10.65 -11.47
C ALA A 112 -2.96 -10.62 -10.07
N LEU A 113 -3.63 -10.02 -9.09
CA LEU A 113 -3.14 -9.89 -7.70
C LEU A 113 -3.41 -11.10 -6.82
N GLY A 114 -4.34 -11.99 -7.22
CA GLY A 114 -4.98 -12.99 -6.36
C GLY A 114 -4.07 -14.04 -5.70
N LYS A 115 -2.79 -14.17 -6.08
CA LYS A 115 -1.83 -15.03 -5.37
C LYS A 115 -1.04 -14.31 -4.27
N ASN A 116 -0.89 -13.00 -4.38
CA ASN A 116 -0.04 -12.19 -3.52
C ASN A 116 -0.83 -11.28 -2.55
N VAL A 117 -2.15 -11.22 -2.72
CA VAL A 117 -3.10 -10.43 -1.92
C VAL A 117 -4.24 -11.33 -1.44
N GLU A 118 -4.52 -11.31 -0.14
CA GLU A 118 -5.69 -11.93 0.50
C GLU A 118 -6.53 -10.84 1.17
N THR A 119 -7.84 -10.86 0.97
CA THR A 119 -8.78 -9.91 1.59
C THR A 119 -10.15 -10.56 1.73
N ASN A 120 -10.94 -10.08 2.69
CA ASN A 120 -12.37 -10.38 2.80
C ASN A 120 -13.28 -9.25 2.27
N LEU A 121 -12.70 -8.20 1.68
CA LEU A 121 -13.47 -7.16 0.98
C LEU A 121 -14.13 -7.75 -0.27
N THR A 122 -15.43 -7.56 -0.40
CA THR A 122 -16.14 -7.79 -1.66
C THR A 122 -16.01 -6.57 -2.58
N PHE A 123 -16.34 -6.76 -3.86
CA PHE A 123 -16.26 -5.68 -4.85
C PHE A 123 -17.14 -4.47 -4.53
N ASN A 124 -18.27 -4.66 -3.84
CA ASN A 124 -19.18 -3.57 -3.48
C ASN A 124 -18.71 -2.79 -2.23
N GLU A 125 -17.75 -3.34 -1.48
CA GLU A 125 -17.23 -2.75 -0.23
C GLU A 125 -15.92 -1.96 -0.45
N MET A 126 -15.39 -1.96 -1.68
CA MET A 126 -14.23 -1.17 -2.12
C MET A 126 -14.65 0.12 -2.80
#